data_AF-A0A932BQ24-F1
#
_entry.id   AF-A0A932BQ24-F1
#
_cell.length_a   1.000
_cell.length_b   1.000
_cell.length_c   1.000
_cell.angle_alpha   90.00
_cell.angle_beta   90.00
_cell.angle_gamma   90.00
#
_symmetry.space_group_name_H-M   'P 1'
#
loop_
_entity.id
_entity.type
_entity.pdbx_description
1 polymer ?
#
loop_
_entity_poly.entity_id
_entity_poly.type
_entity_poly.pdbx_seq_one_letter_code
_entity_poly.pdbx_strand_id
1 'polypeptide(L)'
;MKILTVDIGTGTQDIFLYDSNLDLENGFKLVLPSPTMMIHRRLKRALLSRTPILLTGHQMGGGPSAWAIEEYARAGIPVYMTSSAATTLNDELDKVEKLGIKIVSEDEVEGLKLKVESLGLKDFDFELISKTFMDYGVSLDDLSAIAVAVFDHGNAPAGVSDRQFRFDYLDERIKAKNSLSAFAYLSNNIPKIMTRLQSVADSAGDLPCPLVVMDTAPAAVLGANFDPVAAKRERKVIVNVGNFHTLAFRLGDGIEGVFEHHTGEIDLIKLEKYIRALADGSLKHQDIFDDMGHGALVYGANPFEFGKDEFDVVVTGPRRSMFALTPSLSQRERGILRPYFAVPFGDMMIAGCFGLLAATAEVMPDLAETISGSLRGGRGRGVAPWDNV
;
A
#
# COMPACT_ATOMS: atom_id res chain seq x y z
N MET A 1 -5.33 -5.00 -24.53
CA MET A 1 -4.27 -5.32 -23.54
C MET A 1 -4.88 -5.12 -22.17
N LYS A 2 -4.77 -6.10 -21.27
CA LYS A 2 -5.34 -6.01 -19.92
C LYS A 2 -4.27 -6.13 -18.84
N ILE A 3 -4.43 -5.35 -17.77
CA ILE A 3 -3.54 -5.40 -16.60
C ILE A 3 -4.40 -5.37 -15.35
N LEU A 4 -4.18 -6.32 -14.45
CA LEU A 4 -4.80 -6.32 -13.13
C LEU A 4 -3.87 -5.57 -12.17
N THR A 5 -4.39 -4.56 -11.49
CA THR A 5 -3.67 -3.81 -10.46
C THR A 5 -4.36 -4.00 -9.11
N VAL A 6 -3.59 -4.28 -8.06
CA VAL A 6 -4.11 -4.58 -6.72
C VAL A 6 -3.29 -3.84 -5.67
N ASP A 7 -3.85 -2.79 -5.08
CA ASP A 7 -3.22 -2.07 -3.96
C ASP A 7 -3.77 -2.56 -2.62
N ILE A 8 -2.92 -3.18 -1.80
CA ILE A 8 -3.31 -3.83 -0.56
C ILE A 8 -2.87 -2.98 0.63
N GLY A 9 -3.80 -2.19 1.14
CA GLY A 9 -3.65 -1.46 2.38
C GLY A 9 -4.00 -2.28 3.63
N THR A 10 -3.86 -1.67 4.81
CA THR A 10 -4.22 -2.31 6.09
C THR A 10 -5.72 -2.57 6.24
N GLY A 11 -6.57 -1.71 5.66
CA GLY A 11 -8.03 -1.79 5.82
C GLY A 11 -8.78 -2.31 4.59
N THR A 12 -8.32 -1.92 3.39
CA THR A 12 -8.90 -2.31 2.11
C THR A 12 -7.85 -2.95 1.21
N GLN A 13 -8.31 -3.73 0.25
CA GLN A 13 -7.58 -4.03 -0.98
C GLN A 13 -8.39 -3.43 -2.12
N ASP A 14 -7.72 -2.64 -2.93
CA ASP A 14 -8.28 -1.87 -4.02
C ASP A 14 -7.81 -2.52 -5.33
N ILE A 15 -8.75 -2.99 -6.14
CA ILE A 15 -8.49 -3.79 -7.34
C ILE A 15 -9.03 -3.05 -8.55
N PHE A 16 -8.21 -2.95 -9.60
CA PHE A 16 -8.59 -2.34 -10.86
C PHE A 16 -8.10 -3.17 -12.03
N LEU A 17 -9.04 -3.55 -12.91
CA LEU A 17 -8.76 -4.17 -14.19
C LEU A 17 -8.70 -3.09 -15.27
N TYR A 18 -7.49 -2.77 -15.70
CA TYR A 18 -7.23 -1.92 -16.85
C TYR A 18 -7.46 -2.70 -18.14
N ASP A 19 -8.17 -2.09 -19.09
CA ASP A 19 -8.25 -2.53 -20.49
C ASP A 19 -7.91 -1.34 -21.41
N SER A 20 -6.89 -1.50 -22.24
CA SER A 20 -6.43 -0.48 -23.18
C SER A 20 -7.47 -0.06 -24.24
N ASN A 21 -8.55 -0.84 -24.40
CA ASN A 21 -9.64 -0.55 -25.31
C ASN A 21 -10.73 0.34 -24.69
N LEU A 22 -10.68 0.57 -23.37
CA LEU A 22 -11.63 1.39 -22.62
C LEU A 22 -10.96 2.67 -22.10
N ASP A 23 -11.78 3.69 -21.87
CA ASP A 23 -11.39 4.82 -21.04
C ASP A 23 -11.12 4.33 -19.60
N LEU A 24 -10.17 4.93 -18.89
CA LEU A 24 -9.74 4.47 -17.56
C LEU A 24 -10.88 4.49 -16.53
N GLU A 25 -11.79 5.45 -16.67
CA GLU A 25 -13.00 5.60 -15.88
C GLU A 25 -13.94 4.40 -15.99
N ASN A 26 -13.92 3.70 -17.14
CA ASN A 26 -14.76 2.54 -17.43
C ASN A 26 -14.13 1.19 -17.06
N GLY A 27 -12.88 1.16 -16.59
CA GLY A 27 -12.27 -0.08 -16.12
C GLY A 27 -12.94 -0.60 -14.85
N PHE A 28 -13.00 -1.93 -14.70
CA PHE A 28 -13.70 -2.57 -13.58
C PHE A 28 -12.91 -2.46 -12.29
N LYS A 29 -13.62 -2.14 -11.19
CA LYS A 29 -13.04 -1.80 -9.89
C LYS A 29 -13.70 -2.59 -8.77
N LEU A 30 -12.93 -3.05 -7.79
CA LEU A 30 -13.43 -3.61 -6.54
C LEU A 30 -12.67 -2.98 -5.36
N VAL A 31 -13.38 -2.50 -4.35
CA VAL A 31 -12.80 -2.05 -3.08
C VAL A 31 -13.31 -2.99 -1.99
N LEU A 32 -12.44 -3.89 -1.53
CA LEU A 32 -12.79 -5.00 -0.65
C LEU A 32 -12.03 -4.90 0.67
N PRO A 33 -12.44 -5.60 1.74
CA PRO A 33 -11.63 -5.71 2.94
C PRO A 33 -10.24 -6.25 2.62
N SER A 34 -9.20 -5.67 3.23
CA SER A 34 -7.84 -6.20 3.09
C SER A 34 -7.76 -7.67 3.56
N PRO A 35 -6.79 -8.45 3.07
CA PRO A 35 -6.52 -9.80 3.55
C PRO A 35 -6.36 -9.87 5.07
N THR A 36 -5.66 -8.90 5.67
CA THR A 36 -5.48 -8.82 7.13
C THR A 36 -6.82 -8.64 7.85
N MET A 37 -7.73 -7.83 7.31
CA MET A 37 -9.10 -7.66 7.83
C MET A 37 -9.96 -8.92 7.62
N MET A 38 -9.76 -9.67 6.55
CA MET A 38 -10.46 -10.94 6.31
C MET A 38 -10.08 -11.97 7.39
N ILE A 39 -8.78 -12.14 7.66
CA ILE A 39 -8.27 -13.02 8.72
C ILE A 39 -8.74 -12.54 10.09
N HIS A 40 -8.63 -11.24 10.38
CA HIS A 40 -9.15 -10.64 11.61
C HIS A 40 -10.60 -11.03 11.88
N ARG A 41 -11.48 -10.86 10.88
CA ARG A 41 -12.92 -11.17 11.02
C ARG A 41 -13.18 -12.66 11.21
N ARG A 42 -12.43 -13.54 10.54
CA ARG A 42 -12.55 -14.99 10.71
C ARG A 42 -12.14 -15.40 12.13
N LEU A 43 -10.98 -14.96 12.58
CA LEU A 43 -10.49 -15.20 13.94
C LEU A 43 -11.47 -14.65 14.99
N LYS A 44 -11.96 -13.41 14.84
CA LYS A 44 -12.94 -12.86 15.80
C LYS A 44 -14.22 -13.68 15.94
N ARG A 45 -14.69 -14.32 14.86
CA ARG A 45 -15.85 -15.22 14.91
C ARG A 45 -15.51 -16.53 15.60
N ALA A 46 -14.36 -17.12 15.29
CA ALA A 46 -13.91 -18.38 15.86
C ALA A 46 -13.45 -18.25 17.33
N LEU A 47 -13.13 -17.04 17.80
CA LEU A 47 -12.70 -16.79 19.18
C LEU A 47 -13.79 -17.21 20.18
N LEU A 48 -15.07 -17.06 19.79
CA LEU A 48 -16.22 -17.43 20.60
C LEU A 48 -16.30 -18.94 20.86
N SER A 49 -15.93 -19.77 19.88
CA SER A 49 -15.92 -21.23 20.03
C SER A 49 -14.66 -21.75 20.70
N ARG A 50 -13.67 -20.87 20.95
CA ARG A 50 -12.37 -21.21 21.55
C ARG A 50 -11.66 -22.38 20.85
N THR A 51 -11.92 -22.55 19.56
CA THR A 51 -11.33 -23.61 18.74
C THR A 51 -9.83 -23.32 18.57
N PRO A 52 -8.94 -24.30 18.78
CA PRO A 52 -7.54 -24.17 18.40
C PRO A 52 -7.40 -23.80 16.92
N ILE A 53 -6.37 -23.02 16.58
CA ILE A 53 -6.15 -22.55 15.20
C ILE A 53 -4.78 -22.96 14.69
N LEU A 54 -4.72 -23.29 13.40
CA LEU A 54 -3.50 -23.50 12.63
C LEU A 54 -3.42 -22.47 11.52
N LEU A 55 -2.35 -21.69 11.50
CA LEU A 55 -2.09 -20.67 10.50
C LEU A 55 -0.89 -21.10 9.63
N THR A 56 -1.12 -21.23 8.33
CA THR A 56 -0.09 -21.60 7.34
C THR A 56 0.02 -20.52 6.26
N GLY A 57 0.89 -20.70 5.27
CA GLY A 57 1.06 -19.75 4.16
C GLY A 57 2.22 -18.79 4.35
N HIS A 58 2.03 -17.53 3.97
CA HIS A 58 3.07 -16.52 3.82
C HIS A 58 2.89 -15.34 4.79
N GLN A 59 3.94 -14.53 4.89
CA GLN A 59 3.89 -13.26 5.62
C GLN A 59 2.77 -12.38 5.07
N MET A 60 2.03 -11.76 5.98
CA MET A 60 1.07 -10.69 5.67
C MET A 60 1.51 -9.40 6.35
N GLY A 61 0.82 -8.31 6.01
CA GLY A 61 0.91 -7.09 6.80
C GLY A 61 0.54 -7.33 8.27
N GLY A 62 1.25 -6.65 9.16
CA GLY A 62 0.84 -6.54 10.56
C GLY A 62 -0.51 -5.83 10.73
N GLY A 63 -0.89 -5.58 11.98
CA GLY A 63 -2.14 -4.91 12.30
C GLY A 63 -3.30 -5.89 12.51
N PRO A 64 -4.46 -5.76 11.81
CA PRO A 64 -5.69 -6.47 12.17
C PRO A 64 -5.57 -7.98 12.37
N SER A 65 -4.89 -8.69 11.45
CA SER A 65 -4.64 -10.13 11.56
C SER A 65 -3.76 -10.44 12.77
N ALA A 66 -2.62 -9.76 12.90
CA ALA A 66 -1.69 -9.94 14.01
C ALA A 66 -2.36 -9.72 15.38
N TRP A 67 -3.12 -8.64 15.54
CA TRP A 67 -3.84 -8.35 16.78
C TRP A 67 -4.85 -9.44 17.16
N ALA A 68 -5.55 -10.01 16.16
CA ALA A 68 -6.48 -11.10 16.39
C ALA A 68 -5.76 -12.39 16.79
N ILE A 69 -4.60 -12.70 16.20
CA ILE A 69 -3.78 -13.86 16.54
C ILE A 69 -3.23 -13.73 17.98
N GLU A 70 -2.69 -12.57 18.34
CA GLU A 70 -2.21 -12.28 19.70
C GLU A 70 -3.33 -12.35 20.75
N GLU A 71 -4.56 -11.97 20.39
CA GLU A 71 -5.72 -12.11 21.27
C GLU A 71 -6.08 -13.58 21.52
N TYR A 72 -5.98 -14.44 20.50
CA TYR A 72 -6.14 -15.89 20.68
C TYR A 72 -5.12 -16.45 21.66
N ALA A 73 -3.85 -16.09 21.47
CA ALA A 73 -2.76 -16.56 22.30
C ALA A 73 -2.93 -16.09 23.76
N ARG A 74 -3.27 -14.80 23.96
CA ARG A 74 -3.59 -14.25 25.29
C ARG A 74 -4.81 -14.88 25.94
N ALA A 75 -5.79 -15.34 25.16
CA ALA A 75 -6.95 -16.07 25.66
C ALA A 75 -6.65 -17.54 26.05
N GLY A 76 -5.39 -17.98 25.92
CA GLY A 76 -4.94 -19.33 26.23
C GLY A 76 -5.47 -20.39 25.25
N ILE A 77 -5.87 -19.98 24.05
CA ILE A 77 -6.32 -20.89 22.99
C ILE A 77 -5.07 -21.35 22.23
N PRO A 78 -4.88 -22.65 21.96
CA PRO A 78 -3.71 -23.10 21.21
C PRO A 78 -3.67 -22.49 19.81
N VAL A 79 -2.54 -21.86 19.49
CA VAL A 79 -2.23 -21.30 18.17
C VAL A 79 -1.00 -22.02 17.63
N TYR A 80 -1.14 -22.61 16.45
CA TYR A 80 -0.07 -23.25 15.71
C TYR A 80 0.24 -22.42 14.46
N MET A 81 1.50 -22.19 14.16
CA MET A 81 1.91 -21.45 12.96
C MET A 81 3.09 -22.13 12.27
N THR A 82 3.11 -22.17 10.95
CA THR A 82 4.37 -22.46 10.23
C THR A 82 5.31 -21.26 10.35
N SER A 83 6.62 -21.50 10.22
CA SER A 83 7.64 -20.42 10.33
C SER A 83 7.35 -19.25 9.38
N SER A 84 6.95 -19.54 8.14
CA SER A 84 6.60 -18.53 7.14
C SER A 84 5.41 -17.67 7.58
N ALA A 85 4.31 -18.29 8.04
CA ALA A 85 3.15 -17.57 8.54
C ALA A 85 3.46 -16.71 9.78
N ALA A 86 4.32 -17.21 10.67
CA ALA A 86 4.68 -16.56 11.94
C ALA A 86 5.42 -15.21 11.75
N THR A 87 6.11 -15.02 10.62
CA THR A 87 6.74 -13.73 10.26
C THR A 87 5.73 -12.59 10.10
N THR A 88 4.43 -12.89 9.97
CA THR A 88 3.35 -11.88 10.05
C THR A 88 3.33 -11.15 11.39
N LEU A 89 3.78 -11.81 12.47
CA LEU A 89 3.83 -11.24 13.82
C LEU A 89 5.21 -10.66 14.13
N ASN A 90 6.27 -11.39 13.78
CA ASN A 90 7.64 -10.96 13.97
C ASN A 90 8.61 -11.80 13.14
N ASP A 91 9.62 -11.17 12.55
CA ASP A 91 10.69 -11.87 11.83
C ASP A 91 11.55 -12.76 12.76
N GLU A 92 11.64 -12.43 14.05
CA GLU A 92 12.30 -13.24 15.07
C GLU A 92 11.31 -14.24 15.71
N LEU A 93 11.34 -15.50 15.25
CA LEU A 93 10.40 -16.55 15.68
C LEU A 93 10.41 -16.82 17.20
N ASP A 94 11.55 -16.66 17.88
CA ASP A 94 11.63 -16.75 19.35
C ASP A 94 10.71 -15.74 20.06
N LYS A 95 10.48 -14.56 19.45
CA LYS A 95 9.53 -13.57 19.98
C LYS A 95 8.09 -14.04 19.77
N VAL A 96 7.81 -14.71 18.66
CA VAL A 96 6.49 -15.30 18.38
C VAL A 96 6.19 -16.41 19.38
N GLU A 97 7.16 -17.29 19.67
CA GLU A 97 6.99 -18.37 20.65
C GLU A 97 6.72 -17.84 22.07
N LYS A 98 7.36 -16.73 22.46
CA LYS A 98 7.10 -16.04 23.74
C LYS A 98 5.68 -15.52 23.89
N LEU A 99 4.94 -15.36 22.80
CA LEU A 99 3.50 -15.03 22.84
C LEU A 99 2.63 -16.25 23.20
N GLY A 100 3.20 -17.45 23.33
CA GLY A 100 2.48 -18.70 23.57
C GLY A 100 2.02 -19.40 22.29
N ILE A 101 2.60 -19.03 21.15
CA ILE A 101 2.30 -19.60 19.83
C ILE A 101 3.30 -20.73 19.55
N LYS A 102 2.81 -21.89 19.12
CA LYS A 102 3.68 -23.01 18.76
C LYS A 102 4.05 -22.94 17.28
N ILE A 103 5.34 -22.83 16.99
CA ILE A 103 5.85 -22.99 15.63
C ILE A 103 5.88 -24.49 15.29
N VAL A 104 5.34 -24.85 14.11
CA VAL A 104 5.20 -26.24 13.66
C VAL A 104 5.82 -26.44 12.28
N SER A 105 6.32 -27.65 12.04
CA SER A 105 6.81 -28.05 10.71
C SER A 105 5.66 -28.39 9.75
N GLU A 106 5.96 -28.46 8.45
CA GLU A 106 4.98 -28.89 7.44
C GLU A 106 4.48 -30.33 7.68
N ASP A 107 5.31 -31.22 8.26
CA ASP A 107 4.86 -32.57 8.63
C ASP A 107 3.86 -32.54 9.80
N GLU A 108 4.07 -31.66 10.78
CA GLU A 108 3.15 -31.48 11.91
C GLU A 108 1.81 -30.85 11.46
N VAL A 109 1.83 -30.00 10.43
CA VAL A 109 0.63 -29.38 9.82
C VAL A 109 -0.37 -30.46 9.38
N GLU A 110 0.07 -31.49 8.67
CA GLU A 110 -0.81 -32.56 8.17
C GLU A 110 -1.50 -33.31 9.33
N GLY A 111 -0.80 -33.50 10.44
CA GLY A 111 -1.35 -34.12 11.65
C GLY A 111 -2.34 -33.22 12.44
N LEU A 112 -2.33 -31.91 12.21
CA LEU A 112 -3.15 -30.91 12.90
C LEU A 112 -4.35 -30.44 12.06
N LYS A 113 -4.23 -30.39 10.74
CA LYS A 113 -5.19 -29.77 9.81
C LYS A 113 -6.64 -30.24 9.96
N LEU A 114 -6.85 -31.51 10.34
CA LEU A 114 -8.18 -32.10 10.57
C LEU A 114 -8.69 -31.96 12.02
N LYS A 115 -7.85 -31.48 12.94
CA LYS A 115 -8.14 -31.40 14.38
C LYS A 115 -8.43 -29.97 14.86
N VAL A 116 -8.01 -28.99 14.10
CA VAL A 116 -8.05 -27.57 14.45
C VAL A 116 -8.57 -26.75 13.28
N GLU A 117 -8.98 -25.51 13.52
CA GLU A 117 -9.39 -24.62 12.44
C GLU A 117 -8.15 -24.13 11.68
N SER A 118 -8.05 -24.46 10.39
CA SER A 118 -6.91 -24.11 9.54
C SER A 118 -7.22 -22.90 8.68
N LEU A 119 -6.34 -21.89 8.71
CA LEU A 119 -6.43 -20.69 7.87
C LEU A 119 -5.09 -20.45 7.16
N GLY A 120 -5.16 -20.17 5.85
CA GLY A 120 -3.99 -19.75 5.07
C GLY A 120 -3.83 -18.23 5.12
N LEU A 121 -2.61 -17.77 5.39
CA LEU A 121 -2.19 -16.38 5.35
C LEU A 121 -1.54 -16.07 3.99
N LYS A 122 -2.02 -15.02 3.33
CA LYS A 122 -1.45 -14.46 2.10
C LYS A 122 -2.05 -13.07 1.88
N ASP A 123 -1.23 -12.12 1.46
CA ASP A 123 -1.73 -10.79 1.05
C ASP A 123 -2.36 -10.86 -0.36
N PHE A 124 -1.76 -11.59 -1.29
CA PHE A 124 -2.27 -11.69 -2.65
C PHE A 124 -2.86 -13.07 -2.94
N ASP A 125 -4.14 -13.11 -3.29
CA ASP A 125 -4.90 -14.32 -3.61
C ASP A 125 -5.50 -14.23 -5.03
N PHE A 126 -4.68 -14.50 -6.04
CA PHE A 126 -5.09 -14.38 -7.44
C PHE A 126 -6.27 -15.30 -7.78
N GLU A 127 -6.29 -16.52 -7.24
CA GLU A 127 -7.39 -17.47 -7.48
C GLU A 127 -8.73 -16.91 -7.00
N LEU A 128 -8.75 -16.30 -5.81
CA LEU A 128 -9.97 -15.67 -5.28
C LEU A 128 -10.41 -14.47 -6.12
N ILE A 129 -9.46 -13.63 -6.55
CA ILE A 129 -9.75 -12.49 -7.41
C ILE A 129 -10.28 -12.96 -8.76
N SER A 130 -9.59 -13.89 -9.42
CA SER A 130 -9.98 -14.47 -10.70
C SER A 130 -11.36 -15.11 -10.64
N LYS A 131 -11.63 -15.91 -9.60
CA LYS A 131 -12.96 -16.46 -9.35
C LYS A 131 -14.02 -15.35 -9.22
N THR A 132 -13.72 -14.29 -8.47
CA THR A 132 -14.67 -13.19 -8.26
C THR A 132 -15.01 -12.49 -9.57
N PHE A 133 -14.00 -12.16 -10.39
CA PHE A 133 -14.24 -11.57 -11.72
C PHE A 133 -15.00 -12.54 -12.66
N MET A 134 -14.65 -13.84 -12.61
CA MET A 134 -15.32 -14.87 -13.39
C MET A 134 -16.80 -15.03 -13.02
N ASP A 135 -17.15 -14.93 -11.73
CA ASP A 135 -18.55 -14.96 -11.26
C ASP A 135 -19.39 -13.79 -11.84
N TYR A 136 -18.73 -12.70 -12.27
CA TYR A 136 -19.33 -11.56 -12.99
C TYR A 136 -19.15 -11.63 -14.52
N GLY A 137 -18.63 -12.74 -15.05
CA GLY A 137 -18.44 -12.94 -16.49
C GLY A 137 -17.20 -12.27 -17.09
N VAL A 138 -16.22 -11.88 -16.26
CA VAL A 138 -14.96 -11.27 -16.70
C VAL A 138 -13.81 -12.25 -16.51
N SER A 139 -13.22 -12.73 -17.61
CA SER A 139 -12.01 -13.58 -17.56
C SER A 139 -10.76 -12.75 -17.33
N LEU A 140 -9.81 -13.32 -16.58
CA LEU A 140 -8.47 -12.79 -16.32
C LEU A 140 -7.37 -13.66 -16.97
N ASP A 141 -7.72 -14.51 -17.94
CA ASP A 141 -6.78 -15.45 -18.57
C ASP A 141 -5.88 -14.76 -19.63
N ASP A 142 -6.28 -13.59 -20.12
CA ASP A 142 -5.61 -12.81 -21.17
C ASP A 142 -4.87 -11.57 -20.63
N LEU A 143 -4.49 -11.60 -19.34
CA LEU A 143 -3.71 -10.54 -18.73
C LEU A 143 -2.31 -10.46 -19.33
N SER A 144 -1.85 -9.23 -19.61
CA SER A 144 -0.49 -8.95 -20.06
C SER A 144 0.48 -8.75 -18.89
N ALA A 145 -0.05 -8.34 -17.74
CA ALA A 145 0.68 -8.24 -16.48
C ALA A 145 -0.30 -8.20 -15.29
N ILE A 146 0.22 -8.55 -14.12
CA ILE A 146 -0.41 -8.29 -12.82
C ILE A 146 0.54 -7.37 -12.04
N ALA A 147 0.01 -6.34 -11.38
CA ALA A 147 0.78 -5.44 -10.53
C ALA A 147 0.16 -5.37 -9.13
N VAL A 148 0.94 -5.64 -8.09
CA VAL A 148 0.44 -5.71 -6.71
C VAL A 148 1.26 -4.79 -5.82
N ALA A 149 0.59 -3.95 -5.02
CA ALA A 149 1.25 -3.15 -4.00
C ALA A 149 0.94 -3.66 -2.59
N VAL A 150 1.99 -3.71 -1.76
CA VAL A 150 1.89 -3.89 -0.31
C VAL A 150 2.86 -2.95 0.37
N PHE A 151 2.61 -2.63 1.63
CA PHE A 151 3.52 -1.82 2.44
C PHE A 151 4.57 -2.68 3.13
N ASP A 152 5.85 -2.54 2.78
CA ASP A 152 6.94 -3.37 3.31
C ASP A 152 7.97 -2.53 4.07
N HIS A 153 8.15 -2.78 5.37
CA HIS A 153 9.21 -2.12 6.15
C HIS A 153 10.60 -2.66 5.84
N GLY A 154 10.66 -3.84 5.23
CA GLY A 154 11.86 -4.63 5.06
C GLY A 154 12.27 -5.37 6.34
N ASN A 155 13.09 -6.40 6.18
CA ASN A 155 13.57 -7.27 7.26
C ASN A 155 14.83 -6.68 7.90
N ALA A 156 14.63 -5.88 8.93
CA ALA A 156 15.72 -5.25 9.66
C ALA A 156 16.57 -6.30 10.41
N PRO A 157 17.90 -6.19 10.42
CA PRO A 157 18.74 -7.05 11.25
C PRO A 157 18.41 -6.91 12.74
N ALA A 158 18.64 -7.97 13.52
CA ALA A 158 18.41 -7.96 14.96
C ALA A 158 19.09 -6.76 15.64
N GLY A 159 18.31 -6.02 16.45
CA GLY A 159 18.76 -4.82 17.15
C GLY A 159 18.66 -3.51 16.37
N VAL A 160 18.31 -3.56 15.08
CA VAL A 160 17.97 -2.38 14.26
C VAL A 160 16.47 -2.13 14.32
N SER A 161 16.05 -0.87 14.37
CA SER A 161 14.62 -0.54 14.32
C SER A 161 14.10 -0.64 12.89
N ASP A 162 12.98 -1.35 12.69
CA ASP A 162 12.28 -1.42 11.39
C ASP A 162 11.96 -0.04 10.81
N ARG A 163 11.68 0.94 11.68
CA ARG A 163 11.42 2.34 11.31
C ARG A 163 12.64 3.00 10.67
N GLN A 164 13.82 2.83 11.29
CA GLN A 164 15.08 3.33 10.75
C GLN A 164 15.46 2.58 9.47
N PHE A 165 15.37 1.25 9.49
CA PHE A 165 15.70 0.41 8.35
C PHE A 165 14.89 0.77 7.10
N ARG A 166 13.58 0.99 7.27
CA ARG A 166 12.72 1.49 6.18
C ARG A 166 13.21 2.82 5.62
N PHE A 167 13.62 3.77 6.46
CA PHE A 167 14.08 5.08 5.99
C PHE A 167 15.44 5.05 5.33
N ASP A 168 16.36 4.18 5.79
CA ASP A 168 17.63 3.94 5.12
C ASP A 168 17.40 3.35 3.72
N TYR A 169 16.46 2.40 3.60
CA TYR A 169 16.06 1.84 2.30
C TYR A 169 15.43 2.91 1.38
N LEU A 170 14.50 3.72 1.88
CA LEU A 170 13.92 4.81 1.09
C LEU A 170 15.00 5.78 0.59
N ASP A 171 15.96 6.14 1.43
CA ASP A 171 17.08 7.01 1.07
C ASP A 171 17.96 6.40 -0.04
N GLU A 172 18.35 5.13 0.11
CA GLU A 172 19.13 4.40 -0.90
C GLU A 172 18.40 4.38 -2.25
N ARG A 173 17.11 4.03 -2.25
CA ARG A 173 16.31 3.91 -3.48
C ARG A 173 16.11 5.25 -4.18
N ILE A 174 15.82 6.31 -3.43
CA ILE A 174 15.64 7.66 -3.99
C ILE A 174 16.95 8.16 -4.60
N LYS A 175 18.09 7.93 -3.93
CA LYS A 175 19.42 8.29 -4.46
C LYS A 175 19.78 7.50 -5.71
N ALA A 176 19.41 6.21 -5.79
CA ALA A 176 19.68 5.37 -6.95
C ALA A 176 18.81 5.75 -8.16
N LYS A 177 17.52 6.03 -7.94
CA LYS A 177 16.58 6.48 -8.96
C LYS A 177 15.57 7.42 -8.32
N ASN A 178 15.68 8.72 -8.62
CA ASN A 178 14.83 9.74 -8.01
C ASN A 178 13.42 9.79 -8.64
N SER A 179 12.65 8.72 -8.47
CA SER A 179 11.26 8.59 -8.95
C SER A 179 10.44 7.73 -8.01
N LEU A 180 9.13 7.98 -7.95
CA LEU A 180 8.18 7.12 -7.21
C LEU A 180 8.12 5.69 -7.76
N SER A 181 8.44 5.49 -9.03
CA SER A 181 8.52 4.16 -9.66
C SER A 181 9.77 3.37 -9.25
N ALA A 182 10.74 3.99 -8.56
CA ALA A 182 11.96 3.32 -8.09
C ALA A 182 11.69 2.20 -7.07
N PHE A 183 10.48 2.15 -6.54
CA PHE A 183 9.98 1.19 -5.57
C PHE A 183 9.18 0.05 -6.21
N ALA A 184 9.14 -0.03 -7.55
CA ALA A 184 8.50 -1.13 -8.28
C ALA A 184 9.53 -2.11 -8.86
N TYR A 185 9.20 -3.40 -8.83
CA TYR A 185 10.07 -4.49 -9.25
C TYR A 185 9.28 -5.54 -10.03
N LEU A 186 9.90 -6.17 -11.02
CA LEU A 186 9.45 -7.50 -11.46
C LEU A 186 9.66 -8.50 -10.32
N SER A 187 8.80 -9.51 -10.22
CA SER A 187 8.83 -10.50 -9.14
C SER A 187 10.17 -11.24 -9.00
N ASN A 188 10.93 -11.38 -10.09
CA ASN A 188 12.26 -11.99 -10.09
C ASN A 188 13.41 -11.04 -9.66
N ASN A 189 13.11 -9.76 -9.43
CA ASN A 189 14.08 -8.72 -9.09
C ASN A 189 13.77 -8.01 -7.76
N ILE A 190 12.95 -8.63 -6.90
CA ILE A 190 12.62 -8.11 -5.57
C ILE A 190 13.91 -8.12 -4.70
N PRO A 191 14.26 -7.02 -4.04
CA PRO A 191 15.36 -7.02 -3.08
C PRO A 191 15.09 -8.01 -1.95
N LYS A 192 16.06 -8.87 -1.60
CA LYS A 192 15.88 -9.91 -0.56
C LYS A 192 15.46 -9.39 0.81
N ILE A 193 15.74 -8.12 1.08
CA ILE A 193 15.35 -7.44 2.32
C ILE A 193 13.85 -7.10 2.35
N MET A 194 13.14 -7.14 1.22
CA MET A 194 11.70 -6.83 1.12
C MET A 194 10.89 -8.13 1.20
N THR A 195 10.79 -8.68 2.41
CA THR A 195 10.21 -10.02 2.67
C THR A 195 8.70 -10.08 2.46
N ARG A 196 7.98 -8.97 2.65
CA ARG A 196 6.53 -8.92 2.40
C ARG A 196 6.24 -8.81 0.91
N LEU A 197 7.03 -8.04 0.15
CA LEU A 197 6.96 -8.05 -1.32
C LEU A 197 7.29 -9.44 -1.87
N GLN A 198 8.31 -10.11 -1.31
CA GLN A 198 8.64 -11.49 -1.68
C GLN A 198 7.48 -12.44 -1.36
N SER A 199 6.82 -12.27 -0.21
CA SER A 199 5.66 -13.08 0.17
C SER A 199 4.48 -12.94 -0.79
N VAL A 200 4.27 -11.76 -1.39
CA VAL A 200 3.29 -11.58 -2.47
C VAL A 200 3.66 -12.39 -3.71
N ALA A 201 4.93 -12.39 -4.10
CA ALA A 201 5.40 -13.19 -5.25
C ALA A 201 5.30 -14.69 -4.98
N ASP A 202 5.68 -15.13 -3.78
CA ASP A 202 5.61 -16.54 -3.39
C ASP A 202 4.17 -17.03 -3.29
N SER A 203 3.25 -16.20 -2.78
CA SER A 203 1.82 -16.57 -2.65
C SER A 203 1.04 -16.48 -3.96
N ALA A 204 1.58 -15.80 -4.97
CA ALA A 204 0.95 -15.68 -6.28
C ALA A 204 0.91 -17.01 -7.05
N GLY A 205 1.85 -17.92 -6.77
CA GLY A 205 1.98 -19.21 -7.47
C GLY A 205 2.24 -19.03 -8.96
N ASP A 206 1.75 -19.99 -9.76
CA ASP A 206 1.86 -19.94 -11.21
C ASP A 206 0.84 -18.95 -11.79
N LEU A 207 1.33 -17.79 -12.22
CA LEU A 207 0.53 -16.76 -12.90
C LEU A 207 0.60 -16.91 -14.43
N PRO A 208 -0.47 -16.52 -15.16
CA PRO A 208 -0.50 -16.57 -16.63
C PRO A 208 0.38 -15.49 -17.29
N CYS A 209 0.92 -14.55 -16.51
CA CYS A 209 1.66 -13.38 -16.99
C CYS A 209 2.67 -12.89 -15.94
N PRO A 210 3.58 -11.96 -16.31
CA PRO A 210 4.52 -11.38 -15.36
C PRO A 210 3.85 -10.64 -14.20
N LEU A 211 4.48 -10.72 -13.02
CA LEU A 211 4.09 -10.01 -11.81
C LEU A 211 5.04 -8.84 -11.54
N VAL A 212 4.46 -7.66 -11.33
CA VAL A 212 5.13 -6.48 -10.78
C VAL A 212 4.69 -6.31 -9.33
N VAL A 213 5.63 -6.00 -8.44
CA VAL A 213 5.33 -5.66 -7.04
C VAL A 213 5.84 -4.26 -6.71
N MET A 214 5.16 -3.54 -5.81
CA MET A 214 5.51 -2.17 -5.45
C MET A 214 5.15 -1.84 -3.99
N ASP A 215 5.79 -0.81 -3.42
CA ASP A 215 5.31 -0.20 -2.17
C ASP A 215 4.01 0.61 -2.40
N THR A 216 2.98 0.33 -1.60
CA THR A 216 1.67 1.03 -1.63
C THR A 216 1.78 2.55 -1.52
N ALA A 217 2.66 3.08 -0.67
CA ALA A 217 2.65 4.52 -0.42
C ALA A 217 3.17 5.34 -1.61
N PRO A 218 4.32 5.02 -2.23
CA PRO A 218 4.72 5.58 -3.51
C PRO A 218 3.70 5.34 -4.62
N ALA A 219 3.02 4.18 -4.65
CA ALA A 219 1.98 3.89 -5.65
C ALA A 219 0.79 4.86 -5.52
N ALA A 220 0.26 5.06 -4.32
CA ALA A 220 -0.85 5.99 -4.07
C ALA A 220 -0.50 7.44 -4.44
N VAL A 221 0.74 7.87 -4.15
CA VAL A 221 1.22 9.22 -4.48
C VAL A 221 1.44 9.39 -5.98
N LEU A 222 2.00 8.39 -6.65
CA LEU A 222 2.17 8.37 -8.11
C LEU A 222 0.81 8.42 -8.81
N GLY A 223 -0.16 7.65 -8.33
CA GLY A 223 -1.53 7.65 -8.81
C GLY A 223 -2.24 8.99 -8.65
N ALA A 224 -2.12 9.62 -7.48
CA ALA A 224 -2.68 10.94 -7.23
C ALA A 224 -2.14 12.02 -8.19
N ASN A 225 -0.95 11.82 -8.75
CA ASN A 225 -0.36 12.73 -9.74
C ASN A 225 -1.09 12.73 -11.10
N PHE A 226 -1.97 11.75 -11.35
CA PHE A 226 -2.82 11.69 -12.55
C PHE A 226 -4.16 12.43 -12.38
N ASP A 227 -4.41 13.06 -11.24
CA ASP A 227 -5.51 14.00 -11.11
C ASP A 227 -5.29 15.22 -12.04
N PRO A 228 -6.27 15.63 -12.87
CA PRO A 228 -6.07 16.68 -13.88
C PRO A 228 -5.69 18.06 -13.32
N VAL A 229 -6.03 18.36 -12.07
CA VAL A 229 -5.66 19.61 -11.42
C VAL A 229 -4.30 19.47 -10.76
N ALA A 230 -4.06 18.37 -10.05
CA ALA A 230 -2.76 18.10 -9.43
C ALA A 230 -1.64 18.02 -10.48
N ALA A 231 -1.90 17.36 -11.62
CA ALA A 231 -0.94 17.14 -12.72
C ALA A 231 -0.40 18.44 -13.34
N LYS A 232 -1.16 19.54 -13.29
CA LYS A 232 -0.75 20.84 -13.86
C LYS A 232 0.38 21.51 -13.09
N ARG A 233 0.60 21.13 -11.83
CA ARG A 233 1.70 21.66 -11.04
C ARG A 233 2.94 20.82 -11.27
N GLU A 234 4.06 21.43 -11.58
CA GLU A 234 5.34 20.71 -11.66
C GLU A 234 5.79 20.33 -10.25
N ARG A 235 5.84 21.32 -9.36
CA ARG A 235 6.23 21.17 -7.98
C ARG A 235 5.02 21.19 -7.05
N LYS A 236 4.91 20.22 -6.13
CA LYS A 236 3.76 20.09 -5.22
C LYS A 236 4.08 19.24 -4.00
N VAL A 237 3.24 19.32 -2.97
CA VAL A 237 3.25 18.36 -1.85
C VAL A 237 2.02 17.47 -1.97
N ILE A 238 2.23 16.16 -1.98
CA ILE A 238 1.16 15.14 -1.97
C ILE A 238 1.24 14.37 -0.65
N VAL A 239 0.11 14.23 0.03
CA VAL A 239 -0.02 13.49 1.29
C VAL A 239 -0.99 12.34 1.11
N ASN A 240 -0.52 11.11 1.33
CA ASN A 240 -1.37 9.94 1.48
C ASN A 240 -1.69 9.71 2.96
N VAL A 241 -2.93 9.95 3.37
CA VAL A 241 -3.41 9.67 4.74
C VAL A 241 -4.02 8.27 4.75
N GLY A 242 -3.16 7.27 4.89
CA GLY A 242 -3.54 5.86 4.92
C GLY A 242 -4.15 5.44 6.26
N ASN A 243 -4.71 4.22 6.32
CA ASN A 243 -5.32 3.70 7.54
C ASN A 243 -4.31 3.56 8.69
N PHE A 244 -3.10 3.08 8.37
CA PHE A 244 -2.06 2.76 9.36
C PHE A 244 -0.83 3.69 9.26
N HIS A 245 -0.42 4.07 8.05
CA HIS A 245 0.66 5.04 7.82
C HIS A 245 0.17 6.26 7.05
N THR A 246 0.75 7.42 7.35
CA THR A 246 0.60 8.67 6.61
C THR A 246 1.96 9.07 6.05
N LEU A 247 2.03 9.30 4.74
CA LEU A 247 3.24 9.72 4.06
C LEU A 247 2.98 11.01 3.31
N ALA A 248 3.95 11.93 3.36
CA ALA A 248 3.94 13.14 2.55
C ALA A 248 5.19 13.20 1.69
N PHE A 249 5.00 13.43 0.40
CA PHE A 249 6.07 13.63 -0.56
C PHE A 249 6.04 15.06 -1.07
N ARG A 250 7.19 15.72 -1.04
CA ARG A 250 7.44 16.96 -1.76
C ARG A 250 8.08 16.60 -3.09
N LEU A 251 7.40 16.95 -4.18
CA LEU A 251 7.75 16.58 -5.54
C LEU A 251 8.13 17.82 -6.36
N GLY A 252 9.12 17.65 -7.25
CA GLY A 252 9.57 18.58 -8.30
C GLY A 252 10.02 17.76 -9.52
N ASP A 253 11.27 17.93 -9.99
CA ASP A 253 11.89 17.05 -11.01
C ASP A 253 12.04 15.58 -10.56
N GLY A 254 11.76 15.31 -9.28
CA GLY A 254 11.73 14.00 -8.63
C GLY A 254 11.21 14.16 -7.21
N ILE A 255 11.64 13.29 -6.30
CA ILE A 255 11.36 13.39 -4.87
C ILE A 255 12.36 14.38 -4.25
N GLU A 256 11.87 15.52 -3.79
CA GLU A 256 12.66 16.53 -3.08
C GLU A 256 12.67 16.31 -1.56
N GLY A 257 11.71 15.55 -1.05
CA GLY A 257 11.65 15.12 0.34
C GLY A 257 10.45 14.25 0.63
N VAL A 258 10.55 13.45 1.69
CA VAL A 258 9.49 12.56 2.16
C VAL A 258 9.53 12.46 3.69
N PHE A 259 8.36 12.34 4.33
CA PHE A 259 8.28 11.80 5.67
C PHE A 259 7.19 10.74 5.77
N GLU A 260 7.30 9.91 6.78
CA GLU A 260 6.32 8.86 7.09
C GLU A 260 6.07 8.79 8.59
N HIS A 261 4.79 8.65 8.94
CA HIS A 261 4.34 8.55 10.32
C HIS A 261 3.26 7.48 10.46
N HIS A 262 3.12 6.90 11.65
CA HIS A 262 1.91 6.14 11.98
C HIS A 262 0.70 7.08 12.03
N THR A 263 -0.36 6.77 11.27
CA THR A 263 -1.58 7.60 11.24
C THR A 263 -2.32 7.60 12.59
N GLY A 264 -2.09 6.59 13.44
CA GLY A 264 -2.64 6.55 14.80
C GLY A 264 -2.04 7.59 15.76
N GLU A 265 -0.84 8.09 15.45
CA GLU A 265 -0.03 8.93 16.36
C GLU A 265 -0.02 10.42 15.97
N ILE A 266 -0.74 10.79 14.90
CA ILE A 266 -0.84 12.17 14.40
C ILE A 266 -2.29 12.65 14.29
N ASP A 267 -2.47 13.94 14.56
CA ASP A 267 -3.68 14.70 14.23
C ASP A 267 -3.37 15.73 13.13
N LEU A 268 -4.38 16.53 12.75
CA LEU A 268 -4.21 17.55 11.71
C LEU A 268 -3.14 18.59 12.09
N ILE A 269 -3.07 19.01 13.36
CA ILE A 269 -2.12 20.04 13.81
C ILE A 269 -0.68 19.55 13.64
N LYS A 270 -0.39 18.32 14.09
CA LYS A 270 0.92 17.69 13.90
C LYS A 270 1.23 17.50 12.43
N LEU A 271 0.27 16.98 11.64
CA LEU A 271 0.46 16.73 10.22
C LEU A 271 0.81 18.02 9.46
N GLU A 272 0.08 19.11 9.69
CA GLU A 272 0.39 20.40 9.06
C GLU A 272 1.74 20.96 9.49
N LYS A 273 2.13 20.80 10.76
CA LYS A 273 3.46 21.19 11.24
C LYS A 273 4.55 20.47 10.45
N TYR A 274 4.43 19.14 10.27
CA TYR A 274 5.41 18.36 9.53
C TYR A 274 5.42 18.68 8.03
N ILE A 275 4.26 18.90 7.42
CA ILE A 275 4.18 19.33 6.02
C ILE A 275 4.85 20.69 5.82
N ARG A 276 4.67 21.64 6.74
CA ARG A 276 5.33 22.95 6.68
C ARG A 276 6.84 22.84 6.79
N ALA A 277 7.33 22.03 7.73
CA ALA A 277 8.77 21.79 7.87
C ALA A 277 9.35 21.06 6.65
N LEU A 278 8.62 20.11 6.05
CA LEU A 278 9.02 19.44 4.80
C LEU A 278 9.10 20.43 3.64
N ALA A 279 8.10 21.31 3.53
CA ALA A 279 8.05 22.35 2.51
C ALA A 279 9.21 23.35 2.65
N ASP A 280 9.51 23.79 3.88
CA ASP A 280 10.62 24.69 4.20
C ASP A 280 12.00 24.02 4.00
N GLY A 281 12.06 22.70 4.02
CA GLY A 281 13.31 21.93 3.97
C GLY A 281 14.02 21.85 5.34
N SER A 282 13.32 22.21 6.42
CA SER A 282 13.85 22.19 7.79
C SER A 282 13.48 20.93 8.58
N LEU A 283 12.60 20.07 8.05
CA LEU A 283 12.19 18.81 8.71
C LEU A 283 13.38 17.86 8.85
N LYS A 284 13.68 17.44 10.09
CA LYS A 284 14.72 16.47 10.39
C LYS A 284 14.12 15.09 10.60
N HIS A 285 14.92 14.06 10.34
CA HIS A 285 14.56 12.68 10.65
C HIS A 285 14.07 12.53 12.11
N GLN A 286 14.80 13.13 13.05
CA GLN A 286 14.50 13.05 14.49
C GLN A 286 13.14 13.65 14.86
N ASP A 287 12.69 14.70 14.16
CA ASP A 287 11.40 15.35 14.45
C ASP A 287 10.22 14.38 14.27
N ILE A 288 10.38 13.41 13.37
CA ILE A 288 9.39 12.36 13.09
C ILE A 288 9.67 11.11 13.91
N PHE A 289 10.93 10.68 13.98
CA PHE A 289 11.30 9.43 14.65
C PHE A 289 11.01 9.45 16.16
N ASP A 290 11.28 10.57 16.84
CA ASP A 290 10.98 10.74 18.27
C ASP A 290 9.49 10.91 18.56
N ASP A 291 8.69 11.35 17.57
CA ASP A 291 7.23 11.45 17.69
C ASP A 291 6.53 10.14 17.28
N MET A 292 7.22 9.00 17.37
CA MET A 292 6.72 7.67 17.00
C MET A 292 6.46 7.46 15.51
N GLY A 293 6.93 8.34 14.63
CA GLY A 293 6.95 8.13 13.18
C GLY A 293 8.18 7.35 12.69
N HIS A 294 8.30 7.16 11.38
CA HIS A 294 9.41 6.39 10.79
C HIS A 294 10.63 7.25 10.48
N GLY A 295 10.41 8.47 10.00
CA GLY A 295 11.49 9.40 9.72
C GLY A 295 11.12 10.46 8.68
N ALA A 296 12.12 11.26 8.31
CA ALA A 296 12.07 12.22 7.23
C ALA A 296 13.38 12.25 6.43
N LEU A 297 13.26 12.47 5.12
CA LEU A 297 14.35 12.66 4.17
C LEU A 297 14.09 13.97 3.42
N VAL A 298 15.09 14.85 3.34
CA VAL A 298 15.00 16.14 2.64
C VAL A 298 16.22 16.28 1.73
N TYR A 299 15.98 16.43 0.44
CA TYR A 299 17.03 16.56 -0.59
C TYR A 299 17.04 17.97 -1.22
N GLY A 300 15.88 18.63 -1.29
CA GLY A 300 15.76 19.95 -1.93
C GLY A 300 15.94 21.11 -0.95
N ALA A 301 16.99 21.91 -1.15
CA ALA A 301 17.30 23.08 -0.31
C ALA A 301 16.36 24.30 -0.56
N ASN A 302 15.71 24.38 -1.72
CA ASN A 302 14.82 25.49 -2.04
C ASN A 302 13.48 25.32 -1.34
N PRO A 303 12.99 26.27 -0.52
CA PRO A 303 11.69 26.15 0.11
C PRO A 303 10.54 26.02 -0.90
N PHE A 304 9.50 25.28 -0.55
CA PHE A 304 8.21 25.26 -1.23
C PHE A 304 7.26 26.24 -0.54
N GLU A 305 6.85 27.29 -1.24
CA GLU A 305 6.00 28.33 -0.68
C GLU A 305 4.51 28.00 -0.81
N PHE A 306 3.81 27.94 0.32
CA PHE A 306 2.36 27.84 0.37
C PHE A 306 1.67 29.20 0.18
N GLY A 307 0.37 29.20 -0.09
CA GLY A 307 -0.45 30.42 -0.15
C GLY A 307 -0.53 31.08 -1.53
N LYS A 308 0.32 30.69 -2.49
CA LYS A 308 0.37 31.31 -3.83
C LYS A 308 -0.72 30.81 -4.78
N ASP A 309 -1.11 29.54 -4.66
CA ASP A 309 -2.05 28.89 -5.58
C ASP A 309 -3.44 28.68 -4.94
N GLU A 310 -4.35 28.00 -5.64
CA GLU A 310 -5.71 27.66 -5.16
C GLU A 310 -5.73 26.71 -3.96
N PHE A 311 -4.70 25.87 -3.83
CA PHE A 311 -4.52 24.91 -2.74
C PHE A 311 -3.05 24.77 -2.39
N ASP A 312 -2.77 24.28 -1.19
CA ASP A 312 -1.43 24.14 -0.63
C ASP A 312 -0.93 22.70 -0.70
N VAL A 313 -1.81 21.73 -0.45
CA VAL A 313 -1.44 20.30 -0.39
C VAL A 313 -2.43 19.46 -1.17
N VAL A 314 -1.92 18.47 -1.92
CA VAL A 314 -2.75 17.43 -2.53
C VAL A 314 -2.93 16.30 -1.51
N VAL A 315 -4.16 15.85 -1.30
CA VAL A 315 -4.49 14.83 -0.30
C VAL A 315 -5.12 13.63 -0.99
N THR A 316 -4.61 12.44 -0.67
CA THR A 316 -5.17 11.13 -1.03
C THR A 316 -5.25 10.23 0.20
N GLY A 317 -5.83 9.04 0.06
CA GLY A 317 -5.94 8.03 1.09
C GLY A 317 -7.28 8.03 1.86
N PRO A 318 -7.65 6.89 2.47
CA PRO A 318 -8.95 6.68 3.10
C PRO A 318 -9.19 7.55 4.34
N ARG A 319 -8.13 7.97 5.04
CA ARG A 319 -8.24 8.84 6.24
C ARG A 319 -8.09 10.34 5.91
N ARG A 320 -8.24 10.73 4.65
CA ARG A 320 -8.18 12.13 4.19
C ARG A 320 -9.13 13.08 4.90
N SER A 321 -10.20 12.58 5.54
CA SER A 321 -11.09 13.37 6.40
C SER A 321 -10.36 13.99 7.61
N MET A 322 -9.12 13.60 7.90
CA MET A 322 -8.25 14.33 8.82
C MET A 322 -8.08 15.81 8.43
N PHE A 323 -8.11 16.12 7.12
CA PHE A 323 -8.11 17.48 6.59
C PHE A 323 -9.50 18.13 6.52
N ALA A 324 -10.55 17.48 7.03
CA ALA A 324 -11.88 18.09 7.07
C ALA A 324 -11.90 19.23 8.10
N LEU A 325 -12.27 20.42 7.64
CA LEU A 325 -12.39 21.61 8.49
C LEU A 325 -13.53 21.41 9.50
N THR A 326 -13.27 21.60 10.79
CA THR A 326 -14.34 21.75 11.78
C THR A 326 -15.11 23.05 11.49
N PRO A 327 -16.46 23.04 11.40
CA PRO A 327 -17.26 24.22 11.07
C PRO A 327 -17.10 25.42 12.03
N SER A 328 -16.49 25.20 13.20
CA SER A 328 -16.29 26.19 14.26
C SER A 328 -15.07 27.10 14.04
N LEU A 329 -14.22 26.81 13.05
CA LEU A 329 -13.05 27.63 12.74
C LEU A 329 -13.32 28.37 11.43
N SER A 330 -13.49 29.69 11.52
CA SER A 330 -13.62 30.53 10.33
C SER A 330 -12.37 30.37 9.47
N GLN A 331 -12.54 30.08 8.17
CA GLN A 331 -11.44 29.82 7.21
C GLN A 331 -10.43 30.97 7.09
N ARG A 332 -10.73 32.15 7.66
CA ARG A 332 -9.86 33.33 7.65
C ARG A 332 -8.94 33.44 8.88
N GLU A 333 -9.17 32.66 9.94
CA GLU A 333 -8.53 32.94 11.23
C GLU A 333 -7.27 32.13 11.55
N ARG A 334 -6.84 31.13 10.77
CA ARG A 334 -5.56 30.44 11.05
C ARG A 334 -4.86 29.99 9.78
N GLY A 335 -3.53 30.07 9.79
CA GLY A 335 -2.62 29.50 8.79
C GLY A 335 -2.73 27.97 8.75
N ILE A 336 -3.87 27.48 8.28
CA ILE A 336 -4.21 26.09 7.98
C ILE A 336 -3.85 25.86 6.51
N LEU A 337 -3.34 24.68 6.17
CA LEU A 337 -3.05 24.34 4.78
C LEU A 337 -4.37 24.11 4.04
N ARG A 338 -4.52 24.68 2.84
CA ARG A 338 -5.71 24.46 1.99
C ARG A 338 -5.57 23.12 1.27
N PRO A 339 -6.35 22.08 1.63
CA PRO A 339 -6.23 20.78 1.00
C PRO A 339 -6.95 20.76 -0.35
N TYR A 340 -6.36 20.03 -1.30
CA TYR A 340 -7.02 19.60 -2.53
C TYR A 340 -7.11 18.08 -2.54
N PHE A 341 -8.33 17.54 -2.55
CA PHE A 341 -8.55 16.11 -2.51
C PHE A 341 -8.47 15.52 -3.93
N ALA A 342 -7.37 14.85 -4.25
CA ALA A 342 -7.16 14.25 -5.56
C ALA A 342 -8.17 13.13 -5.83
N VAL A 343 -8.65 13.09 -7.08
CA VAL A 343 -9.58 12.09 -7.61
C VAL A 343 -9.13 11.69 -9.02
N PRO A 344 -7.95 11.06 -9.17
CA PRO A 344 -7.45 10.61 -10.46
C PRO A 344 -8.49 9.72 -11.15
N PHE A 345 -8.84 10.04 -12.40
CA PHE A 345 -9.87 9.34 -13.18
C PHE A 345 -11.19 9.12 -12.39
N GLY A 346 -11.55 10.09 -11.54
CA GLY A 346 -12.80 10.12 -10.79
C GLY A 346 -12.83 9.28 -9.50
N ASP A 347 -11.76 8.57 -9.14
CA ASP A 347 -11.78 7.65 -7.98
C ASP A 347 -10.49 7.71 -7.16
N MET A 348 -10.59 8.23 -5.93
CA MET A 348 -9.45 8.34 -5.01
C MET A 348 -9.02 6.98 -4.46
N MET A 349 -9.96 6.05 -4.21
CA MET A 349 -9.60 4.75 -3.61
C MET A 349 -8.74 3.92 -4.56
N ILE A 350 -8.87 4.14 -5.87
CA ILE A 350 -8.10 3.44 -6.91
C ILE A 350 -6.81 4.19 -7.27
N ALA A 351 -6.45 5.27 -6.56
CA ALA A 351 -5.22 6.01 -6.82
C ALA A 351 -3.98 5.09 -6.82
N GLY A 352 -3.83 4.23 -5.82
CA GLY A 352 -2.71 3.27 -5.77
C GLY A 352 -2.61 2.37 -7.00
N CYS A 353 -3.74 1.90 -7.52
CA CYS A 353 -3.80 1.10 -8.74
C CYS A 353 -3.34 1.88 -9.99
N PHE A 354 -3.68 3.16 -10.12
CA PHE A 354 -3.18 3.99 -11.22
C PHE A 354 -1.66 4.22 -11.11
N GLY A 355 -1.14 4.34 -9.88
CA GLY A 355 0.30 4.38 -9.64
C GLY A 355 0.99 3.08 -10.01
N LEU A 356 0.42 1.92 -9.64
CA LEU A 356 0.89 0.60 -10.07
C LEU A 356 0.93 0.47 -11.59
N LEU A 357 -0.12 0.92 -12.27
CA LEU A 357 -0.20 0.91 -13.73
C LEU A 357 0.92 1.77 -14.35
N ALA A 358 1.13 2.99 -13.83
CA ALA A 358 2.21 3.87 -14.27
C ALA A 358 3.61 3.29 -14.00
N ALA A 359 3.83 2.68 -12.83
CA ALA A 359 5.09 2.04 -12.50
C ALA A 359 5.35 0.79 -13.38
N THR A 360 4.31 0.06 -13.74
CA THR A 360 4.39 -1.07 -14.68
C THR A 360 4.90 -0.63 -16.04
N ALA A 361 4.46 0.54 -16.54
CA ALA A 361 4.97 1.10 -17.79
C ALA A 361 6.48 1.37 -17.76
N GLU A 362 7.03 1.72 -16.60
CA GLU A 362 8.48 1.95 -16.46
C GLU A 362 9.28 0.66 -16.31
N VAL A 363 8.72 -0.34 -15.64
CA VAL A 363 9.39 -1.62 -15.35
C VAL A 363 9.25 -2.60 -16.52
N MET A 364 8.21 -2.45 -17.35
CA MET A 364 7.93 -3.26 -18.54
C MET A 364 7.82 -2.35 -19.78
N PRO A 365 8.95 -1.98 -20.41
CA PRO A 365 8.98 -1.02 -21.52
C PRO A 365 8.09 -1.39 -22.72
N ASP A 366 7.89 -2.68 -22.98
CA ASP A 366 7.04 -3.17 -24.08
C ASP A 366 5.55 -2.79 -23.90
N LEU A 367 5.11 -2.54 -22.66
CA LEU A 367 3.74 -2.11 -22.36
C LEU A 367 3.62 -0.58 -22.23
N ALA A 368 4.75 0.14 -22.23
CA ALA A 368 4.83 1.53 -21.80
C ALA A 368 4.03 2.49 -22.66
N GLU A 369 4.11 2.34 -23.99
CA GLU A 369 3.42 3.24 -24.94
C GLU A 369 1.91 3.17 -24.74
N THR A 370 1.36 1.96 -24.63
CA THR A 370 -0.09 1.75 -24.48
C THR A 370 -0.58 2.28 -23.13
N ILE A 371 0.12 1.96 -22.04
CA ILE A 371 -0.23 2.44 -20.70
C ILE A 371 -0.15 3.97 -20.62
N SER A 372 0.97 4.55 -21.06
CA SER A 372 1.18 6.01 -21.03
C SER A 372 0.17 6.75 -21.90
N GLY A 373 -0.21 6.17 -23.04
CA GLY A 373 -1.26 6.69 -23.91
C GLY A 373 -2.62 6.80 -23.20
N SER A 374 -3.01 5.77 -22.44
CA SER A 374 -4.23 5.80 -21.63
C SER A 374 -4.13 6.80 -20.47
N LEU A 375 -3.05 6.79 -19.69
CA LEU A 375 -2.87 7.66 -18.52
C LEU A 375 -2.81 9.16 -18.87
N ARG A 376 -2.36 9.52 -20.07
CA ARG A 376 -2.33 10.93 -20.53
C ARG A 376 -3.67 11.42 -21.09
N GLY A 377 -4.72 10.60 -21.07
CA GLY A 377 -6.01 10.92 -21.69
C GLY A 377 -5.95 10.94 -23.22
N GLY A 378 -4.90 10.38 -23.84
CA GLY A 378 -4.68 10.38 -25.30
C GLY A 378 -5.69 9.54 -26.09
N ARG A 379 -6.64 8.91 -25.41
CA ARG A 379 -7.68 8.06 -25.99
C ARG A 379 -8.99 8.20 -25.21
N GLY A 380 -9.48 9.41 -24.96
CA GLY A 380 -10.91 9.61 -24.66
C GLY A 380 -11.71 9.27 -25.92
N ARG A 381 -11.79 7.97 -26.25
CA ARG A 381 -12.45 7.52 -27.47
C ARG A 381 -13.96 7.55 -27.30
N GLY A 382 -14.45 7.71 -26.07
CA GLY A 382 -15.88 7.60 -25.75
C GLY A 382 -16.40 6.19 -26.03
N VAL A 383 -15.51 5.20 -26.03
CA VAL A 383 -15.85 3.81 -26.31
C VAL A 383 -16.54 3.27 -25.07
N ALA A 384 -17.83 3.01 -25.22
CA ALA A 384 -18.59 2.44 -24.14
C ALA A 384 -18.19 0.97 -23.94
N PRO A 385 -18.38 0.40 -22.74
CA PRO A 385 -18.01 -0.99 -22.47
C PRO A 385 -18.63 -2.01 -23.43
N TRP A 386 -19.82 -1.71 -23.99
CA TRP A 386 -20.52 -2.59 -24.95
C TRP A 386 -20.01 -2.49 -26.39
N ASP A 387 -19.20 -1.48 -26.72
CA ASP A 387 -18.66 -1.30 -28.07
C ASP A 387 -17.45 -2.22 -28.35
N ASN A 388 -16.94 -2.90 -27.30
CA ASN A 388 -15.78 -3.80 -27.34
C ASN A 388 -16.12 -5.28 -27.07
N VAL A 389 -17.41 -5.65 -27.11
CA VAL A 389 -17.89 -7.03 -26.87
C VAL A 389 -17.74 -7.92 -28.09
#